data_AF-A0A3G6RUH8-F1
#
_entry.id   AF-A0A3G6RUH8-F1
#
_cell.length_a   1.000
_cell.length_b   1.000
_cell.length_c   1.000
_cell.angle_alpha   90.00
_cell.angle_beta   90.00
_cell.angle_gamma   90.00
#
_symmetry.space_group_name_H-M   'P 1'
#
loop_
_entity.id
_entity.type
_entity.pdbx_description
1 polymer ?
#
loop_
_entity_poly.entity_id
_entity_poly.type
_entity_poly.pdbx_seq_one_letter_code
_entity_poly.pdbx_strand_id
1 'polypeptide(L)'
;MEENPIFWADGDDPQMIEAYKKAQETFKYFWREQSWEYRRIIPGLNVSCVKALFSDTTETGETIVEHMWINDIGFDGERVTGYLINEPNTLKNVQVGDYIDIPLTGISDWLFAITPNVKKPKGLSKLFSSSTEPLPKAYGGFTIQKMRSDMSASERKDHDNAWQLDFGDFNNILMVNNQEEEPENLVEHPMSRNMKDDFAKFLQEYPDEIKLIDDNGQTLLHRETIAGNLTTVQTALEAGADKTVQSKVGKTALDYAKQLNWEHLIPVLENY
;
A
#
# COMPACT_ATOMS: atom_id res chain seq x y z
N MET A 1 -12.88 -15.97 16.10
CA MET A 1 -12.49 -16.08 14.69
C MET A 1 -13.77 -16.23 13.92
N GLU A 2 -14.28 -15.15 13.34
CA GLU A 2 -15.32 -15.29 12.32
C GLU A 2 -14.63 -15.89 11.10
N GLU A 3 -15.06 -17.09 10.68
CA GLU A 3 -14.70 -17.61 9.37
C GLU A 3 -15.34 -16.67 8.36
N ASN A 4 -14.57 -15.71 7.84
CA ASN A 4 -14.96 -14.94 6.66
C ASN A 4 -14.75 -15.86 5.45
N PRO A 5 -15.80 -16.41 4.84
CA PRO A 5 -15.65 -17.23 3.65
C PRO A 5 -15.01 -16.39 2.54
N ILE A 6 -13.80 -16.79 2.13
CA ILE A 6 -13.12 -16.21 0.97
C ILE A 6 -13.74 -16.88 -0.26
N PHE A 7 -14.60 -16.15 -0.97
CA PHE A 7 -15.22 -16.61 -2.21
C PHE A 7 -14.35 -16.18 -3.38
N TRP A 8 -13.82 -17.12 -4.15
CA TRP A 8 -12.94 -16.80 -5.28
C TRP A 8 -13.75 -16.71 -6.58
N ALA A 9 -13.63 -15.62 -7.34
CA ALA A 9 -14.16 -15.57 -8.71
C ALA A 9 -13.42 -16.54 -9.65
N ASP A 10 -12.11 -16.73 -9.41
CA ASP A 10 -11.19 -17.53 -10.25
C ASP A 10 -10.72 -18.84 -9.57
N GLY A 11 -11.53 -19.38 -8.64
CA GLY A 11 -11.16 -20.20 -7.47
C GLY A 11 -10.33 -21.46 -7.58
N ASP A 12 -9.79 -21.81 -8.75
CA ASP A 12 -9.04 -23.05 -8.95
C ASP A 12 -7.58 -22.85 -9.41
N ASP A 13 -7.11 -21.62 -9.69
CA ASP A 13 -5.70 -21.40 -10.05
C ASP A 13 -4.82 -21.15 -8.81
N PRO A 14 -3.93 -22.11 -8.44
CA PRO A 14 -3.07 -21.95 -7.27
C PRO A 14 -2.14 -20.74 -7.35
N GLN A 15 -1.73 -20.32 -8.55
CA GLN A 15 -0.83 -19.16 -8.73
C GLN A 15 -1.58 -17.85 -8.50
N MET A 16 -2.86 -17.76 -8.86
CA MET A 16 -3.69 -16.60 -8.51
C MET A 16 -3.90 -16.51 -7.00
N ILE A 17 -4.15 -17.64 -6.35
CA ILE A 17 -4.29 -17.70 -4.88
C ILE A 17 -2.99 -17.25 -4.20
N GLU A 18 -1.83 -17.65 -4.71
CA GLU A 18 -0.54 -17.16 -4.21
C GLU A 18 -0.36 -15.66 -4.43
N ALA A 19 -0.79 -15.13 -5.58
CA ALA A 19 -0.75 -13.69 -5.86
C ALA A 19 -1.60 -12.88 -4.89
N TYR A 20 -2.82 -13.35 -4.56
CA TYR A 20 -3.69 -12.73 -3.55
C TYR A 20 -3.02 -12.67 -2.17
N LYS A 21 -2.40 -13.77 -1.75
CA LYS A 21 -1.67 -13.84 -0.47
C LYS A 21 -0.48 -12.89 -0.45
N LYS A 22 0.32 -12.85 -1.52
CA LYS A 22 1.46 -11.92 -1.64
C LYS A 22 0.98 -10.47 -1.57
N ALA A 23 -0.13 -10.12 -2.22
CA ALA A 23 -0.70 -8.78 -2.10
C ALA A 23 -1.05 -8.44 -0.65
N GLN A 24 -1.71 -9.34 0.07
CA GLN A 24 -2.06 -9.17 1.49
C GLN A 24 -0.82 -9.01 2.39
N GLU A 25 0.16 -9.90 2.24
CA GLU A 25 1.40 -9.90 3.04
C GLU A 25 2.25 -8.65 2.83
N THR A 26 2.22 -8.09 1.61
CA THR A 26 3.05 -6.94 1.22
C THR A 26 2.29 -5.62 1.25
N PHE A 27 1.00 -5.61 1.57
CA PHE A 27 0.16 -4.40 1.61
C PHE A 27 0.72 -3.30 2.53
N LYS A 28 1.45 -3.68 3.58
CA LYS A 28 2.15 -2.73 4.44
C LYS A 28 3.08 -1.77 3.69
N TYR A 29 3.67 -2.21 2.56
CA TYR A 29 4.51 -1.36 1.71
C TYR A 29 3.69 -0.34 0.93
N PHE A 30 2.57 -0.78 0.36
CA PHE A 30 1.59 0.10 -0.26
C PHE A 30 1.11 1.16 0.74
N TRP A 31 0.67 0.74 1.92
CA TRP A 31 0.19 1.67 2.94
C TRP A 31 1.28 2.65 3.38
N ARG A 32 2.51 2.16 3.57
CA ARG A 32 3.64 3.03 3.90
C ARG A 32 3.82 4.14 2.87
N GLU A 33 3.83 3.80 1.58
CA GLU A 33 3.93 4.79 0.50
C GLU A 33 2.73 5.75 0.49
N GLN A 34 1.51 5.22 0.54
CA GLN A 34 0.28 6.02 0.55
C GLN A 34 0.19 6.98 1.75
N SER A 35 0.66 6.54 2.92
CA SER A 35 0.71 7.39 4.12
C SER A 35 1.65 8.59 3.90
N TRP A 36 2.76 8.40 3.19
CA TRP A 36 3.69 9.49 2.85
C TRP A 36 3.13 10.36 1.73
N GLU A 37 2.41 9.77 0.77
CA GLU A 37 1.72 10.51 -0.27
C GLU A 37 0.71 11.52 0.30
N TYR A 38 -0.07 11.13 1.32
CA TYR A 38 -1.00 12.07 1.98
C TYR A 38 -0.33 13.20 2.75
N ARG A 39 0.98 13.10 3.02
CA ARG A 39 1.78 14.18 3.62
C ARG A 39 2.38 15.11 2.57
N ARG A 40 2.27 14.80 1.28
CA ARG A 40 2.80 15.63 0.19
C ARG A 40 1.84 16.74 -0.19
N ILE A 41 2.39 17.93 -0.46
CA ILE A 41 1.66 19.04 -1.08
C ILE A 41 1.46 18.79 -2.58
N ILE A 42 2.49 18.23 -3.22
CA ILE A 42 2.47 17.87 -4.65
C ILE A 42 2.46 16.35 -4.73
N PRO A 43 1.40 15.74 -5.29
CA PRO A 43 1.31 14.29 -5.44
C PRO A 43 2.53 13.72 -6.17
N GLY A 44 3.09 12.64 -5.62
CA GLY A 44 4.19 11.89 -6.21
C GLY A 44 3.74 10.63 -6.94
N LEU A 45 2.57 10.10 -6.59
CA LEU A 45 2.01 8.90 -7.21
C LEU A 45 1.19 9.24 -8.44
N ASN A 46 1.42 8.52 -9.53
CA ASN A 46 0.60 8.59 -10.75
C ASN A 46 -0.69 7.78 -10.59
N VAL A 47 -0.62 6.67 -9.87
CA VAL A 47 -1.72 5.76 -9.56
C VAL A 47 -1.52 5.26 -8.14
N SER A 48 -2.61 5.09 -7.39
CA SER A 48 -2.63 4.39 -6.12
C SER A 48 -4.02 3.79 -5.90
N CYS A 49 -4.12 2.46 -5.92
CA CYS A 49 -5.39 1.77 -5.79
C CYS A 49 -5.22 0.37 -5.20
N VAL A 50 -6.29 -0.13 -4.59
CA VAL A 50 -6.39 -1.46 -4.00
C VAL A 50 -7.51 -2.21 -4.71
N LYS A 51 -7.27 -3.46 -5.10
CA LYS A 51 -8.30 -4.31 -5.67
C LYS A 51 -8.89 -5.19 -4.58
N ALA A 52 -10.19 -5.11 -4.37
CA ALA A 52 -10.92 -5.88 -3.37
C ALA A 52 -11.94 -6.81 -3.99
N LEU A 53 -12.31 -7.82 -3.22
CA LEU A 53 -13.32 -8.79 -3.58
C LEU A 53 -14.69 -8.36 -3.07
N PHE A 54 -15.67 -8.36 -3.97
CA PHE A 54 -17.07 -8.08 -3.66
C PHE A 54 -17.92 -9.26 -4.11
N SER A 55 -18.99 -9.54 -3.37
CA SER A 55 -19.90 -10.61 -3.73
C SER A 55 -21.35 -10.22 -3.49
N ASP A 56 -22.22 -10.86 -4.26
CA ASP A 56 -23.67 -10.76 -4.13
C ASP A 56 -24.27 -12.17 -4.28
N THR A 57 -25.42 -12.40 -3.65
CA THR A 57 -26.15 -13.66 -3.80
C THR A 57 -27.38 -13.41 -4.65
N THR A 58 -27.43 -14.06 -5.80
CA THR A 58 -28.57 -13.96 -6.72
C THR A 58 -29.86 -14.49 -6.10
N GLU A 59 -31.00 -14.11 -6.69
CA GLU A 59 -32.31 -14.66 -6.33
C GLU A 59 -32.38 -16.20 -6.45
N THR A 60 -31.54 -16.80 -7.30
CA THR A 60 -31.41 -18.25 -7.48
C THR A 60 -30.48 -18.91 -6.46
N GLY A 61 -29.85 -18.15 -5.56
CA GLY A 61 -28.94 -18.64 -4.53
C GLY A 61 -27.50 -18.86 -5.01
N GLU A 62 -27.16 -18.43 -6.22
CA GLU A 62 -25.78 -18.45 -6.75
C GLU A 62 -25.00 -17.22 -6.25
N THR A 63 -23.79 -17.44 -5.77
CA THR A 63 -22.86 -16.37 -5.37
C THR A 63 -22.12 -15.86 -6.60
N ILE A 64 -22.26 -14.57 -6.87
CA ILE A 64 -21.47 -13.85 -7.87
C ILE A 64 -20.33 -13.15 -7.14
N VAL A 65 -19.14 -13.15 -7.75
CA VAL A 65 -17.95 -12.49 -7.21
C VAL A 65 -17.34 -11.60 -8.28
N GLU A 66 -16.97 -10.38 -7.90
CA GLU A 66 -16.18 -9.48 -8.75
C GLU A 66 -15.00 -8.89 -7.96
N HIS A 67 -13.89 -8.69 -8.66
CA HIS A 67 -12.71 -8.01 -8.13
C HIS A 67 -12.67 -6.58 -8.69
N MET A 68 -12.76 -5.59 -7.81
CA MET A 68 -12.91 -4.19 -8.21
C MET A 68 -11.93 -3.28 -7.47
N TRP A 69 -11.62 -2.14 -8.07
CA TRP A 69 -10.63 -1.18 -7.59
C TRP A 69 -11.24 -0.16 -6.65
N ILE A 70 -10.48 0.16 -5.61
CA ILE A 70 -10.78 1.17 -4.60
C ILE A 70 -9.63 2.19 -4.62
N ASN A 71 -9.94 3.47 -4.43
CA ASN A 71 -8.97 4.56 -4.24
C ASN A 71 -9.18 5.25 -2.88
N ASP A 72 -8.44 6.34 -2.64
CA ASP A 72 -8.54 7.15 -1.41
C ASP A 72 -8.43 6.27 -0.16
N ILE A 73 -7.40 5.43 -0.18
CA ILE A 73 -7.22 4.32 0.72
C ILE A 73 -6.92 4.82 2.14
N GLY A 74 -7.67 4.34 3.13
CA GLY A 74 -7.31 4.41 4.54
C GLY A 74 -6.94 3.03 5.07
N PHE A 75 -6.02 2.97 6.04
CA PHE A 75 -5.69 1.73 6.74
C PHE A 75 -5.35 2.00 8.20
N ASP A 76 -6.05 1.31 9.09
CA ASP A 76 -5.85 1.41 10.54
C ASP A 76 -5.02 0.24 11.10
N GLY A 77 -4.37 -0.55 10.26
CA GLY A 77 -3.66 -1.76 10.69
C GLY A 77 -4.52 -3.03 10.63
N GLU A 78 -5.85 -2.92 10.60
CA GLU A 78 -6.80 -4.04 10.52
C GLU A 78 -7.65 -4.01 9.25
N ARG A 79 -8.22 -2.84 8.96
CA ARG A 79 -9.26 -2.61 7.98
C ARG A 79 -8.78 -1.63 6.93
N VAL A 80 -9.05 -1.96 5.67
CA VAL A 80 -8.79 -1.12 4.51
C VAL A 80 -10.09 -0.43 4.13
N THR A 81 -10.03 0.88 4.01
CA THR A 81 -11.17 1.73 3.64
C THR A 81 -10.86 2.52 2.38
N GLY A 82 -11.90 3.01 1.69
CA GLY A 82 -11.73 3.86 0.51
C GLY A 82 -13.03 3.96 -0.29
N TYR A 83 -12.95 4.39 -1.55
CA TYR A 83 -14.12 4.49 -2.43
C TYR A 83 -13.97 3.61 -3.67
N LEU A 84 -15.04 2.92 -4.05
CA LEU A 84 -15.10 2.09 -5.26
C LEU A 84 -14.97 2.97 -6.52
N ILE A 85 -14.06 2.64 -7.44
CA ILE A 85 -13.76 3.50 -8.61
C ILE A 85 -14.14 2.93 -9.97
N ASN A 86 -14.68 1.71 -10.02
CA ASN A 86 -15.20 1.14 -11.26
C ASN A 86 -16.61 0.58 -11.07
N GLU A 87 -17.37 0.59 -12.16
CA GLU A 87 -18.71 0.00 -12.18
C GLU A 87 -18.61 -1.53 -12.03
N PRO A 88 -19.49 -2.15 -11.24
CA PRO A 88 -19.68 -3.59 -11.26
C PRO A 88 -20.31 -4.03 -12.58
N ASN A 89 -19.97 -5.23 -13.04
CA ASN A 89 -20.55 -5.79 -14.26
C ASN A 89 -21.91 -6.44 -14.00
N THR A 90 -22.05 -7.07 -12.84
CA THR A 90 -23.16 -7.96 -12.48
C THR A 90 -23.66 -7.78 -11.06
N LEU A 91 -22.79 -7.37 -10.11
CA LEU A 91 -23.20 -7.09 -8.74
C LEU A 91 -24.23 -5.95 -8.70
N LYS A 92 -25.26 -6.10 -7.86
CA LYS A 92 -26.34 -5.11 -7.72
C LYS A 92 -26.35 -4.41 -6.36
N ASN A 93 -25.54 -4.90 -5.42
CA ASN A 93 -25.48 -4.45 -4.03
C ASN A 93 -24.40 -3.39 -3.76
N VAL A 94 -23.61 -3.03 -4.78
CA VAL A 94 -22.55 -2.02 -4.73
C VAL A 94 -22.57 -1.20 -6.02
N GLN A 95 -22.07 0.03 -5.98
CA GLN A 95 -21.94 0.93 -7.14
C GLN A 95 -20.71 1.82 -7.02
N VAL A 96 -20.25 2.38 -8.14
CA VAL A 96 -19.14 3.33 -8.14
C VAL A 96 -19.39 4.50 -7.16
N GLY A 97 -18.35 4.87 -6.41
CA GLY A 97 -18.41 5.93 -5.40
C GLY A 97 -18.89 5.47 -4.02
N ASP A 98 -19.30 4.22 -3.84
CA ASP A 98 -19.62 3.69 -2.51
C ASP A 98 -18.37 3.69 -1.61
N TYR A 99 -18.57 4.06 -0.34
CA TYR A 99 -17.55 3.93 0.69
C TYR A 99 -17.41 2.47 1.11
N ILE A 100 -16.19 1.96 1.01
CA ILE A 100 -15.86 0.57 1.29
C ILE A 100 -15.07 0.49 2.59
N ASP A 101 -15.41 -0.50 3.41
CA ASP A 101 -14.70 -0.85 4.62
C ASP A 101 -14.59 -2.38 4.73
N ILE A 102 -13.39 -2.91 4.49
CA ILE A 102 -13.13 -4.36 4.44
C ILE A 102 -11.93 -4.74 5.32
N PRO A 103 -11.87 -5.98 5.84
CA PRO A 103 -10.64 -6.46 6.47
C PRO A 103 -9.50 -6.53 5.45
N LEU A 104 -8.24 -6.46 5.92
CA LEU A 104 -7.07 -6.64 5.06
C LEU A 104 -7.13 -7.94 4.23
N THR A 105 -7.71 -9.02 4.76
CA THR A 105 -7.89 -10.29 4.03
C THR A 105 -8.87 -10.20 2.87
N GLY A 106 -9.65 -9.12 2.76
CA GLY A 106 -10.56 -8.85 1.65
C GLY A 106 -9.87 -8.22 0.43
N ILE A 107 -8.60 -7.81 0.55
CA ILE A 107 -7.85 -7.34 -0.61
C ILE A 107 -7.39 -8.52 -1.45
N SER A 108 -7.40 -8.33 -2.76
CA SER A 108 -6.90 -9.26 -3.76
C SER A 108 -5.68 -8.71 -4.50
N ASP A 109 -5.52 -7.40 -4.59
CA ASP A 109 -4.30 -6.81 -5.14
C ASP A 109 -4.13 -5.37 -4.64
N TRP A 110 -2.97 -4.77 -4.91
CA TRP A 110 -2.74 -3.35 -4.74
C TRP A 110 -1.73 -2.88 -5.79
N LEU A 111 -1.82 -1.62 -6.21
CA LEU A 111 -0.94 -1.05 -7.22
C LEU A 111 -0.68 0.42 -6.90
N PHE A 112 0.58 0.82 -6.93
CA PHE A 112 0.92 2.23 -7.11
C PHE A 112 1.95 2.39 -8.22
N ALA A 113 2.04 3.61 -8.77
CA ALA A 113 3.00 3.91 -9.83
C ALA A 113 3.67 5.26 -9.63
N ILE A 114 4.96 5.32 -9.96
CA ILE A 114 5.79 6.53 -9.81
C ILE A 114 6.53 6.79 -11.10
N THR A 115 6.48 8.02 -11.59
CA THR A 115 7.28 8.46 -12.73
C THR A 115 8.76 8.47 -12.35
N PRO A 116 9.62 7.64 -12.99
CA PRO A 116 11.03 7.59 -12.65
C PRO A 116 11.72 8.94 -12.87
N ASN A 117 12.58 9.33 -11.93
CA ASN A 117 13.36 10.54 -12.08
C ASN A 117 14.53 10.31 -13.06
N VAL A 118 14.26 10.43 -14.35
CA VAL A 118 15.28 10.27 -15.39
C VAL A 118 16.09 11.55 -15.52
N LYS A 119 17.41 11.45 -15.38
CA LYS A 119 18.33 12.57 -15.64
C LYS A 119 18.12 13.07 -17.07
N LYS A 120 17.53 14.27 -17.21
CA LYS A 120 17.33 14.88 -18.54
C LYS A 120 18.68 15.07 -19.23
N PRO A 121 18.85 14.58 -20.48
CA PRO A 121 20.09 14.75 -21.23
C PRO A 121 20.43 16.24 -21.37
N LYS A 122 21.71 16.59 -21.14
CA LYS A 122 22.23 17.96 -21.23
C LYS A 122 23.14 18.11 -22.46
N GLY A 123 23.19 19.31 -23.02
CA GLY A 123 24.05 19.64 -24.16
C GLY A 123 23.66 18.89 -25.45
N LEU A 124 24.66 18.51 -26.25
CA LEU A 124 24.46 17.87 -27.57
C LEU A 124 23.65 16.56 -27.49
N SER A 125 23.67 15.86 -26.36
CA SER A 125 22.87 14.64 -26.15
C SER A 125 21.36 14.87 -26.25
N LYS A 126 20.88 16.11 -25.99
CA LYS A 126 19.46 16.48 -26.11
C LYS A 126 18.95 16.46 -27.56
N LEU A 127 19.83 16.67 -28.54
CA LEU A 127 19.46 16.67 -29.97
C LEU A 127 19.16 15.25 -30.49
N PHE A 128 19.59 14.22 -29.77
CA PHE A 128 19.46 12.82 -30.16
C PHE A 128 18.67 11.99 -29.14
N SER A 129 18.19 12.59 -28.04
CA SER A 129 17.36 11.92 -27.04
C SER A 129 15.90 11.91 -27.48
N SER A 130 15.20 10.78 -27.30
CA SER A 130 13.75 10.76 -27.48
C SER A 130 13.09 11.73 -26.49
N SER A 131 12.04 12.42 -26.95
CA SER A 131 11.25 13.35 -26.13
C SER A 131 10.15 12.65 -25.34
N THR A 132 10.05 11.32 -25.41
CA THR A 132 9.04 10.54 -24.70
C THR A 132 9.41 10.47 -23.22
N GLU A 133 8.55 11.02 -22.36
CA GLU A 133 8.69 10.81 -20.92
C GLU A 133 8.61 9.32 -20.60
N PRO A 134 9.40 8.84 -19.63
CA PRO A 134 9.33 7.45 -19.19
C PRO A 134 7.92 7.16 -18.67
N LEU A 135 7.40 5.97 -18.97
CA LEU A 135 6.16 5.52 -18.33
C LEU A 135 6.36 5.44 -16.81
N PRO A 136 5.34 5.78 -16.00
CA PRO A 136 5.37 5.51 -14.58
C PRO A 136 5.64 4.04 -14.29
N LYS A 137 6.60 3.77 -13.42
CA LYS A 137 6.95 2.40 -13.00
C LYS A 137 5.93 1.92 -11.99
N ALA A 138 5.40 0.73 -12.19
CA ALA A 138 4.42 0.10 -11.32
C ALA A 138 5.08 -0.72 -10.20
N TYR A 139 4.44 -0.71 -9.04
CA TYR A 139 4.82 -1.46 -7.84
C TYR A 139 3.61 -2.24 -7.33
N GLY A 140 3.84 -3.47 -6.86
CA GLY A 140 2.77 -4.42 -6.57
C GLY A 140 2.12 -4.99 -7.84
N GLY A 141 0.80 -5.07 -7.85
CA GLY A 141 0.02 -5.65 -8.95
C GLY A 141 0.24 -7.14 -9.09
N PHE A 142 0.25 -7.90 -7.98
CA PHE A 142 0.61 -9.32 -7.97
C PHE A 142 -0.27 -10.16 -8.90
N THR A 143 -1.57 -9.87 -8.94
CA THR A 143 -2.52 -10.58 -9.80
C THR A 143 -2.35 -10.16 -11.25
N ILE A 144 -2.01 -8.89 -11.49
CA ILE A 144 -1.66 -8.37 -12.82
C ILE A 144 -0.39 -9.08 -13.32
N GLN A 145 0.61 -9.25 -12.45
CA GLN A 145 1.89 -9.88 -12.80
C GLN A 145 1.73 -11.37 -13.07
N LYS A 146 0.89 -12.07 -12.30
CA LYS A 146 0.45 -13.43 -12.64
C LYS A 146 -0.17 -13.42 -14.04
N MET A 147 -1.18 -12.61 -14.32
CA MET A 147 -1.78 -12.57 -15.67
C MET A 147 -0.73 -12.30 -16.76
N ARG A 148 0.24 -11.40 -16.51
CA ARG A 148 1.35 -11.10 -17.43
C ARG A 148 2.32 -12.28 -17.63
N SER A 149 2.41 -13.23 -16.71
CA SER A 149 3.25 -14.43 -16.88
C SER A 149 2.70 -15.38 -17.95
N ASP A 150 1.39 -15.36 -18.17
CA ASP A 150 0.71 -16.18 -19.19
C ASP A 150 0.74 -15.52 -20.59
N MET A 151 1.15 -14.25 -20.67
CA MET A 151 1.23 -13.48 -21.91
C MET A 151 2.54 -13.72 -22.67
N SER A 152 2.51 -13.52 -23.99
CA SER A 152 3.72 -13.34 -24.80
C SER A 152 4.38 -11.97 -24.53
N ALA A 153 5.61 -11.79 -25.02
CA ALA A 153 6.30 -10.50 -24.90
C ALA A 153 5.57 -9.36 -25.64
N SER A 154 4.89 -9.65 -26.76
CA SER A 154 4.11 -8.64 -27.47
C SER A 154 2.85 -8.26 -26.70
N GLU A 155 2.12 -9.24 -26.17
CA GLU A 155 0.91 -9.00 -25.38
C GLU A 155 1.21 -8.22 -24.10
N ARG A 156 2.32 -8.52 -23.42
CA ARG A 156 2.77 -7.70 -22.28
C ARG A 156 3.05 -6.25 -22.68
N LYS A 157 3.68 -6.03 -23.84
CA LYS A 157 3.94 -4.67 -24.32
C LYS A 157 2.64 -3.92 -24.62
N ASP A 158 1.69 -4.59 -25.26
CA ASP A 158 0.38 -4.01 -25.57
C ASP A 158 -0.43 -3.74 -24.30
N HIS A 159 -0.35 -4.64 -23.31
CA HIS A 159 -0.91 -4.46 -21.98
C HIS A 159 -0.31 -3.22 -21.28
N ASP A 160 1.00 -3.14 -21.18
CA ASP A 160 1.70 -2.03 -20.51
C ASP A 160 1.40 -0.68 -21.22
N ASN A 161 1.30 -0.68 -22.55
CA ASN A 161 0.83 0.48 -23.33
C ASN A 161 -0.63 0.82 -23.04
N ALA A 162 -1.53 -0.15 -22.89
CA ALA A 162 -2.94 0.13 -22.58
C ALA A 162 -3.09 0.80 -21.21
N TRP A 163 -2.29 0.38 -20.23
CA TRP A 163 -2.27 0.96 -18.89
C TRP A 163 -1.46 2.25 -18.79
N GLN A 164 -0.62 2.56 -19.79
CA GLN A 164 0.36 3.64 -19.74
C GLN A 164 1.30 3.52 -18.51
N LEU A 165 1.66 2.29 -18.15
CA LEU A 165 2.53 1.97 -17.01
C LEU A 165 3.63 1.01 -17.44
N ASP A 166 4.81 1.14 -16.84
CA ASP A 166 5.88 0.16 -16.93
C ASP A 166 5.77 -0.83 -15.77
N PHE A 167 5.30 -2.05 -16.06
CA PHE A 167 5.18 -3.12 -15.07
C PHE A 167 6.47 -3.95 -14.89
N GLY A 168 7.53 -3.68 -15.67
CA GLY A 168 8.80 -4.40 -15.57
C GLY A 168 8.70 -5.91 -15.81
N ASP A 169 9.62 -6.67 -15.21
CA ASP A 169 9.66 -8.13 -15.26
C ASP A 169 8.63 -8.74 -14.30
N PHE A 170 7.75 -9.59 -14.82
CA PHE A 170 6.72 -10.27 -14.01
C PHE A 170 7.31 -11.24 -12.97
N ASN A 171 8.57 -11.65 -13.11
CA ASN A 171 9.28 -12.46 -12.10
C ASN A 171 9.89 -11.62 -10.98
N ASN A 172 9.96 -10.29 -11.14
CA ASN A 172 10.58 -9.38 -10.18
C ASN A 172 9.62 -8.21 -9.87
N ILE A 173 8.68 -8.49 -8.97
CA ILE A 173 7.68 -7.51 -8.54
C ILE A 173 8.29 -6.59 -7.49
N LEU A 174 8.36 -5.29 -7.80
CA LEU A 174 8.88 -4.29 -6.88
C LEU A 174 7.81 -3.84 -5.89
N MET A 175 8.21 -3.61 -4.64
CA MET A 175 7.30 -3.17 -3.58
C MET A 175 7.51 -1.70 -3.19
N VAL A 176 8.72 -1.18 -3.38
CA VAL A 176 9.11 0.17 -2.97
C VAL A 176 9.94 0.87 -4.03
N ASN A 177 9.90 2.20 -4.06
CA ASN A 177 10.68 2.98 -5.00
C ASN A 177 12.20 2.78 -4.81
N ASN A 178 12.95 2.74 -5.92
CA ASN A 178 14.39 2.49 -5.96
C ASN A 178 14.85 1.22 -5.19
N GLN A 179 14.01 0.20 -5.06
CA GLN A 179 14.33 -1.02 -4.30
C GLN A 179 15.65 -1.69 -4.72
N GLU A 180 16.01 -1.62 -5.99
CA GLU A 180 17.19 -2.30 -6.52
C GLU A 180 18.47 -1.49 -6.27
N GLU A 181 18.39 -0.17 -6.39
CA GLU A 181 19.50 0.76 -6.16
C GLU A 181 19.71 1.09 -4.68
N GLU A 182 18.64 1.11 -3.90
CA GLU A 182 18.56 1.49 -2.49
C GLU A 182 17.77 0.43 -1.70
N PRO A 183 18.31 -0.79 -1.50
CA PRO A 183 17.61 -1.90 -0.85
C PRO A 183 17.17 -1.61 0.59
N GLU A 184 17.80 -0.64 1.26
CA GLU A 184 17.37 -0.14 2.57
C GLU A 184 15.97 0.48 2.56
N ASN A 185 15.44 0.84 1.38
CA ASN A 185 14.06 1.32 1.21
C ASN A 185 13.04 0.25 1.53
N LEU A 186 13.41 -1.05 1.50
CA LEU A 186 12.56 -2.12 2.00
C LEU A 186 12.42 -2.08 3.52
N VAL A 187 13.46 -1.64 4.24
CA VAL A 187 13.43 -1.54 5.69
C VAL A 187 12.63 -0.31 6.11
N GLU A 188 12.99 0.86 5.61
CA GLU A 188 12.36 2.11 6.00
C GLU A 188 12.22 3.04 4.80
N HIS A 189 11.10 3.76 4.73
CA HIS A 189 10.86 4.73 3.66
C HIS A 189 11.84 5.92 3.74
N PRO A 190 12.44 6.39 2.63
CA PRO A 190 13.38 7.52 2.63
C PRO A 190 12.87 8.78 3.33
N MET A 191 11.58 9.09 3.18
CA MET A 191 11.01 10.29 3.83
C MET A 191 10.99 10.19 5.35
N SER A 192 10.82 8.98 5.91
CA SER A 192 10.90 8.79 7.38
C SER A 192 12.28 9.17 7.91
N ARG A 193 13.33 8.71 7.24
CA ARG A 193 14.72 9.05 7.58
C ARG A 193 14.99 10.55 7.43
N ASN A 194 14.58 11.12 6.31
CA ASN A 194 14.86 12.52 5.97
C ASN A 194 14.11 13.52 6.86
N MET A 195 12.95 13.13 7.40
CA MET A 195 12.12 14.00 8.23
C MET A 195 12.50 14.00 9.72
N LYS A 196 13.53 13.23 10.14
CA LYS A 196 13.91 13.06 11.55
C LYS A 196 14.03 14.37 12.31
N ASP A 197 14.87 15.29 11.83
CA ASP A 197 15.20 16.51 12.57
C ASP A 197 14.01 17.47 12.64
N ASP A 198 13.22 17.55 11.58
CA ASP A 198 12.04 18.43 11.55
C ASP A 198 10.91 17.85 12.39
N PHE A 199 10.74 16.53 12.41
CA PHE A 199 9.79 15.87 13.30
C PHE A 199 10.18 16.01 14.78
N ALA A 200 11.48 15.90 15.11
CA ALA A 200 11.96 16.13 16.47
C ALA A 200 11.70 17.57 16.94
N LYS A 201 11.96 18.57 16.09
CA LYS A 201 11.62 19.99 16.38
C LYS A 201 10.12 20.17 16.57
N PHE A 202 9.30 19.55 15.71
CA PHE A 202 7.86 19.61 15.82
C PHE A 202 7.37 19.09 17.18
N LEU A 203 7.88 17.95 17.66
CA LEU A 203 7.51 17.42 18.97
C LEU A 203 8.03 18.27 20.15
N GLN A 204 9.12 19.01 19.98
CA GLN A 204 9.58 19.97 20.99
C GLN A 204 8.65 21.18 21.09
N GLU A 205 8.15 21.66 19.96
CA GLU A 205 7.22 22.79 19.91
C GLU A 205 5.79 22.39 20.33
N TYR A 206 5.39 21.15 20.00
CA TYR A 206 4.05 20.60 20.24
C TYR A 206 4.11 19.25 21.00
N PRO A 207 4.57 19.22 22.26
CA PRO A 207 4.79 17.97 23.00
C PRO A 207 3.51 17.18 23.32
N ASP A 208 2.34 17.78 23.24
CA ASP A 208 1.07 17.08 23.47
C ASP A 208 0.59 16.28 22.23
N GLU A 209 1.20 16.47 21.05
CA GLU A 209 0.86 15.74 19.81
C GLU A 209 1.00 14.22 19.97
N ILE A 210 1.99 13.76 20.73
CA ILE A 210 2.21 12.32 21.01
C ILE A 210 1.09 11.68 21.86
N LYS A 211 0.25 12.49 22.51
CA LYS A 211 -0.87 12.03 23.35
C LYS A 211 -2.20 12.00 22.60
N LEU A 212 -2.28 12.65 21.44
CA LEU A 212 -3.51 12.67 20.66
C LEU A 212 -3.86 11.27 20.18
N ILE A 213 -5.16 10.98 20.17
CA ILE A 213 -5.74 9.75 19.63
C ILE A 213 -6.72 10.11 18.52
N ASP A 214 -6.78 9.27 17.50
CA ASP A 214 -7.80 9.37 16.45
C ASP A 214 -9.09 8.60 16.80
N ASP A 215 -10.01 8.53 15.85
CA ASP A 215 -11.28 7.81 15.97
C ASP A 215 -11.12 6.30 16.11
N ASN A 216 -9.94 5.72 15.86
CA ASN A 216 -9.62 4.32 16.11
C ASN A 216 -8.91 4.11 17.47
N GLY A 217 -8.78 5.18 18.27
CA GLY A 217 -8.02 5.17 19.51
C GLY A 217 -6.52 5.07 19.29
N GLN A 218 -6.04 5.36 18.07
CA GLN A 218 -4.64 5.23 17.71
C GLN A 218 -3.89 6.53 17.98
N THR A 219 -2.78 6.40 18.70
CA THR A 219 -1.83 7.50 18.88
C THR A 219 -0.97 7.72 17.63
N LEU A 220 -0.19 8.79 17.61
CA LEU A 220 0.88 8.97 16.61
C LEU A 220 1.77 7.72 16.51
N LEU A 221 2.19 7.16 17.66
CA LEU A 221 3.07 5.98 17.69
C LEU A 221 2.46 4.76 16.99
N HIS A 222 1.15 4.53 17.13
CA HIS A 222 0.44 3.47 16.40
C HIS A 222 0.49 3.71 14.89
N ARG A 223 0.08 4.89 14.43
CA ARG A 223 0.00 5.23 13.00
C ARG A 223 1.36 5.14 12.31
N GLU A 224 2.41 5.62 12.96
CA GLU A 224 3.78 5.54 12.43
C GLU A 224 4.34 4.12 12.46
N THR A 225 3.90 3.29 13.42
CA THR A 225 4.23 1.85 13.47
C THR A 225 3.52 1.08 12.35
N ILE A 226 2.23 1.35 12.10
CA ILE A 226 1.48 0.74 11.00
C ILE A 226 2.13 1.09 9.65
N ALA A 227 2.62 2.32 9.51
CA ALA A 227 3.37 2.75 8.33
C ALA A 227 4.84 2.29 8.30
N GLY A 228 5.37 1.60 9.32
CA GLY A 228 6.74 1.06 9.29
C GLY A 228 7.87 2.09 9.44
N ASN A 229 7.58 3.27 10.00
CA ASN A 229 8.50 4.42 10.05
C ASN A 229 9.42 4.38 11.29
N LEU A 230 10.52 3.63 11.20
CA LEU A 230 11.45 3.40 12.32
C LEU A 230 11.98 4.68 12.97
N THR A 231 12.47 5.60 12.17
CA THR A 231 13.07 6.85 12.64
C THR A 231 12.02 7.68 13.37
N THR A 232 10.81 7.81 12.81
CA THR A 232 9.70 8.53 13.46
C THR A 232 9.26 7.85 14.75
N VAL A 233 9.17 6.51 14.77
CA VAL A 233 8.84 5.72 15.97
C VAL A 233 9.87 5.96 17.08
N GLN A 234 11.17 5.88 16.76
CA GLN A 234 12.25 6.14 17.73
C GLN A 234 12.17 7.56 18.28
N THR A 235 12.02 8.56 17.42
CA THR A 235 11.92 9.97 17.84
C THR A 235 10.68 10.23 18.69
N ALA A 236 9.54 9.58 18.41
CA ALA A 236 8.36 9.68 19.25
C ALA A 236 8.59 9.07 20.65
N LEU A 237 9.25 7.92 20.74
CA LEU A 237 9.60 7.28 22.02
C LEU A 237 10.59 8.13 22.82
N GLU A 238 11.60 8.71 22.16
CA GLU A 238 12.56 9.67 22.76
C GLU A 238 11.84 10.90 23.34
N ALA A 239 10.76 11.34 22.69
CA ALA A 239 9.90 12.43 23.15
C ALA A 239 8.91 12.03 24.25
N GLY A 240 8.88 10.75 24.67
CA GLY A 240 8.03 10.27 25.76
C GLY A 240 6.67 9.73 25.33
N ALA A 241 6.51 9.31 24.06
CA ALA A 241 5.28 8.63 23.62
C ALA A 241 5.04 7.35 24.42
N ASP A 242 3.81 7.19 24.94
CA ASP A 242 3.43 6.00 25.71
C ASP A 242 3.14 4.81 24.77
N LYS A 243 4.05 3.84 24.77
CA LYS A 243 3.95 2.61 23.97
C LYS A 243 2.95 1.58 24.51
N THR A 244 2.39 1.81 25.70
CA THR A 244 1.44 0.89 26.35
C THR A 244 -0.02 1.21 26.04
N VAL A 245 -0.29 2.37 25.43
CA VAL A 245 -1.64 2.75 24.99
C VAL A 245 -2.19 1.70 24.04
N GLN A 246 -3.46 1.36 24.23
CA GLN A 246 -4.20 0.43 23.37
C GLN A 246 -5.18 1.20 22.50
N SER A 247 -5.20 0.85 21.21
CA SER A 247 -6.26 1.24 20.27
C SER A 247 -7.63 0.66 20.66
N LYS A 248 -8.70 1.08 19.97
CA LYS A 248 -10.06 0.58 20.24
C LYS A 248 -10.21 -0.95 20.10
N VAL A 249 -9.36 -1.57 19.27
CA VAL A 249 -9.30 -3.04 19.10
C VAL A 249 -8.36 -3.73 20.11
N GLY A 250 -7.86 -3.00 21.11
CA GLY A 250 -7.02 -3.53 22.19
C GLY A 250 -5.55 -3.73 21.84
N LYS A 251 -5.09 -3.25 20.67
CA LYS A 251 -3.71 -3.41 20.19
C LYS A 251 -2.83 -2.21 20.55
N THR A 252 -1.63 -2.50 21.02
CA THR A 252 -0.53 -1.54 21.19
C THR A 252 0.24 -1.34 19.88
N ALA A 253 1.14 -0.37 19.83
CA ALA A 253 2.07 -0.20 18.73
C ALA A 253 2.89 -1.49 18.45
N LEU A 254 3.36 -2.18 19.50
CA LEU A 254 4.11 -3.43 19.35
C LEU A 254 3.27 -4.54 18.69
N ASP A 255 1.97 -4.61 19.00
CA ASP A 255 1.07 -5.61 18.41
C ASP A 255 0.92 -5.38 16.90
N TYR A 256 0.77 -4.13 16.46
CA TYR A 256 0.74 -3.79 15.03
C TYR A 256 2.07 -4.08 14.33
N ALA A 257 3.21 -3.78 14.96
CA ALA A 257 4.53 -4.11 14.40
C ALA A 257 4.67 -5.62 14.16
N LYS A 258 4.24 -6.45 15.11
CA LYS A 258 4.25 -7.91 14.99
C LYS A 258 3.29 -8.40 13.92
N GLN A 259 2.07 -7.88 13.90
CA GLN A 259 1.05 -8.27 12.91
C GLN A 259 1.47 -7.97 11.48
N LEU A 260 2.00 -6.77 11.23
CA LEU A 260 2.43 -6.34 9.90
C LEU A 260 3.83 -6.84 9.56
N ASN A 261 4.46 -7.62 10.45
CA ASN A 261 5.83 -8.09 10.31
C ASN A 261 6.82 -6.95 10.00
N TRP A 262 6.73 -5.85 10.75
CA TRP A 262 7.73 -4.79 10.75
C TRP A 262 8.87 -5.14 11.72
N GLU A 263 9.68 -6.14 11.33
CA GLU A 263 10.71 -6.73 12.18
C GLU A 263 11.70 -5.70 12.75
N HIS A 264 12.01 -4.66 11.98
CA HIS A 264 12.92 -3.59 12.38
C HIS A 264 12.36 -2.69 13.50
N LEU A 265 11.04 -2.66 13.70
CA LEU A 265 10.39 -1.90 14.78
C LEU A 265 10.29 -2.67 16.10
N ILE A 266 10.22 -4.00 16.04
CA ILE A 266 9.97 -4.86 17.21
C ILE A 266 11.00 -4.61 18.33
N PRO A 267 12.32 -4.62 18.08
CA PRO A 267 13.30 -4.41 19.14
C PRO A 267 13.19 -3.03 19.80
N VAL A 268 12.80 -2.01 19.04
CA VAL A 268 12.65 -0.64 19.55
C VAL A 268 11.43 -0.57 20.46
N LEU A 269 10.31 -1.14 20.04
CA LEU A 269 9.07 -1.12 20.81
C LEU A 269 9.12 -2.05 22.03
N GLU A 270 9.92 -3.12 22.02
CA GLU A 270 10.12 -3.97 23.20
C GLU A 270 11.02 -3.31 24.26
N ASN A 271 12.12 -2.68 23.85
CA ASN A 271 13.21 -2.29 24.77
C ASN A 271 13.18 -0.84 25.27
N TYR A 272 12.33 0.04 24.74
CA TYR A 272 12.25 1.44 25.18
C TYR A 272 11.67 1.64 26.58
#